data_AF-A0A0H5RWC7-F1
#
_entry.id   AF-A0A0H5RWC7-F1
#
_cell.length_a   1.000
_cell.length_b   1.000
_cell.length_c   1.000
_cell.angle_alpha   90.00
_cell.angle_beta   90.00
_cell.angle_gamma   90.00
#
_symmetry.space_group_name_H-M   'P 1'
#
loop_
_entity.id
_entity.type
_entity.pdbx_description
1 polymer ?
#
loop_
_entity_poly.entity_id
_entity_poly.type
_entity_poly.pdbx_seq_one_letter_code
_entity_poly.pdbx_strand_id
1 'polypeptide(L)'
;MAISRSARTPTGTVLALIGDPLLREDVSRVAAAAGVGLVLVDEPSGRKAWMAAAAVLLDAPAAQQCAGRALPRRARVILIGHDDPCSADWQAAICVGAQQVVTLPAQDADLVAALSEAACHDDAGRGPAVAVIGARGGAGATVFAVALAQSAPDALLVEADPWSGGIDLVVGSEDVAGLRWPDLALQGGRVGYPALRDALPRRDGVSVLSSGRSGADIEAGPLGAVIDAGCRGGVTVVCDVPRRATAAAETALDAADLVVLVTPADVRSCTAAAAARPWVLACNPNTGVVVRGPSPGGLRAAEVARIVDLPLLAAMRPHSGLAEVLERGGLLAGRRLDEAQPWVDGQLTGIGPFTVRLHAVLPPVAAAGTCLSLRVLRPAGHDLDALIRSGTIPPQAADLVRAVIRARLAFLISGGTGCGKTTLLAAALGAVDAHERIVCVEDAAELAPPHPHLVKLVARGANVEGVGEVTVRDLVRQALRMRPDRIVVGEVRGAEVVDLLAALNTGHDGGAGTVHANSPAEVPARLEALGALGGLDRAALISQLAAAVLSVGRLRVSSTVADGDRDGVCDRGRHAYL
;
A
#
# COMPACT_ATOMS: atom_id res chain seq x y z
N MET A 1 -31.10 -65.09 -7.85
CA MET A 1 -29.92 -64.42 -8.46
C MET A 1 -30.27 -62.94 -8.62
N ALA A 2 -30.03 -62.15 -7.57
CA ALA A 2 -30.29 -60.71 -7.56
C ALA A 2 -28.95 -60.01 -7.32
N ILE A 3 -28.48 -59.32 -8.36
CA ILE A 3 -27.18 -58.64 -8.38
C ILE A 3 -27.33 -57.34 -7.58
N SER A 4 -26.60 -57.25 -6.47
CA SER A 4 -26.49 -56.08 -5.62
C SER A 4 -25.96 -54.87 -6.41
N ARG A 5 -26.73 -53.77 -6.39
CA ARG A 5 -26.38 -52.50 -7.03
C ARG A 5 -25.23 -51.84 -6.27
N SER A 6 -24.08 -51.69 -6.95
CA SER A 6 -22.99 -50.81 -6.52
C SER A 6 -23.50 -49.36 -6.41
N ALA A 7 -23.66 -48.89 -5.18
CA ALA A 7 -23.91 -47.47 -4.90
C ALA A 7 -22.63 -46.67 -5.16
N ARG A 8 -22.72 -45.63 -6.02
CA ARG A 8 -21.68 -44.59 -6.11
C ARG A 8 -21.66 -43.84 -4.78
N THR A 9 -20.54 -43.88 -4.07
CA THR A 9 -20.29 -43.06 -2.88
C THR A 9 -20.24 -41.58 -3.31
N PRO A 10 -21.07 -40.69 -2.73
CA PRO A 10 -20.91 -39.25 -2.91
C PRO A 10 -19.53 -38.80 -2.37
N THR A 11 -18.92 -37.80 -2.98
CA THR A 11 -17.75 -37.11 -2.42
C THR A 11 -18.16 -36.44 -1.09
N GLY A 12 -17.32 -36.58 -0.05
CA GLY A 12 -17.59 -36.02 1.28
C GLY A 12 -18.23 -36.97 2.32
N THR A 13 -18.53 -38.24 1.97
CA THR A 13 -19.11 -39.19 2.94
C THR A 13 -18.06 -39.98 3.74
N VAL A 14 -18.38 -40.28 4.99
CA VAL A 14 -17.61 -41.17 5.88
C VAL A 14 -17.93 -42.62 5.55
N LEU A 15 -16.91 -43.45 5.37
CA LEU A 15 -17.06 -44.88 5.13
C LEU A 15 -16.87 -45.64 6.44
N ALA A 16 -17.82 -46.49 6.82
CA ALA A 16 -17.74 -47.29 8.04
C ALA A 16 -17.83 -48.79 7.75
N LEU A 17 -16.82 -49.54 8.21
CA LEU A 17 -16.74 -50.99 8.16
C LEU A 17 -16.70 -51.52 9.58
N ILE A 18 -17.86 -51.90 10.06
CA ILE A 18 -18.07 -52.33 11.43
C ILE A 18 -18.87 -53.62 11.34
N GLY A 19 -18.35 -54.71 11.86
CA GLY A 19 -19.05 -55.99 11.98
C GLY A 19 -19.98 -56.04 13.20
N ASP A 20 -19.65 -55.32 14.26
CA ASP A 20 -20.45 -55.27 15.48
C ASP A 20 -21.73 -54.40 15.32
N PRO A 21 -22.95 -54.96 15.47
CA PRO A 21 -24.20 -54.22 15.38
C PRO A 21 -24.36 -53.08 16.39
N LEU A 22 -23.82 -53.23 17.61
CA LEU A 22 -23.94 -52.20 18.66
C LEU A 22 -23.08 -50.98 18.33
N LEU A 23 -21.83 -51.22 17.88
CA LEU A 23 -20.96 -50.15 17.41
C LEU A 23 -21.52 -49.41 16.19
N ARG A 24 -22.27 -50.10 15.31
CA ARG A 24 -22.94 -49.42 14.17
C ARG A 24 -24.00 -48.42 14.63
N GLU A 25 -24.76 -48.75 15.67
CA GLU A 25 -25.77 -47.84 16.22
C GLU A 25 -25.12 -46.61 16.84
N ASP A 26 -24.06 -46.80 17.63
CA ASP A 26 -23.30 -45.70 18.24
C ASP A 26 -22.62 -44.81 17.19
N VAL A 27 -21.97 -45.40 16.20
CA VAL A 27 -21.34 -44.64 15.09
C VAL A 27 -22.38 -43.89 14.26
N SER A 28 -23.56 -44.47 14.06
CA SER A 28 -24.66 -43.78 13.37
C SER A 28 -25.16 -42.59 14.17
N ARG A 29 -25.27 -42.72 15.50
CA ARG A 29 -25.62 -41.63 16.41
C ARG A 29 -24.57 -40.51 16.37
N VAL A 30 -23.29 -40.88 16.45
CA VAL A 30 -22.17 -39.93 16.41
C VAL A 30 -22.06 -39.23 15.05
N ALA A 31 -22.22 -39.95 13.95
CA ALA A 31 -22.23 -39.36 12.61
C ALA A 31 -23.39 -38.38 12.42
N ALA A 32 -24.58 -38.71 12.94
CA ALA A 32 -25.72 -37.80 12.94
C ALA A 32 -25.45 -36.53 13.78
N ALA A 33 -24.80 -36.67 14.94
CA ALA A 33 -24.40 -35.54 15.78
C ALA A 33 -23.35 -34.64 15.10
N ALA A 34 -22.44 -35.23 14.32
CA ALA A 34 -21.45 -34.51 13.52
C ALA A 34 -22.02 -33.92 12.21
N GLY A 35 -23.27 -34.24 11.85
CA GLY A 35 -23.90 -33.78 10.62
C GLY A 35 -23.28 -34.36 9.33
N VAL A 36 -22.65 -35.54 9.41
CA VAL A 36 -21.91 -36.14 8.29
C VAL A 36 -22.65 -37.31 7.66
N GLY A 37 -22.54 -37.46 6.33
CA GLY A 37 -23.11 -38.61 5.62
C GLY A 37 -22.30 -39.88 5.91
N LEU A 38 -22.93 -40.89 6.51
CA LEU A 38 -22.32 -42.18 6.84
C LEU A 38 -22.73 -43.26 5.81
N VAL A 39 -21.75 -43.99 5.29
CA VAL A 39 -21.95 -45.14 4.41
C VAL A 39 -21.42 -46.39 5.11
N LEU A 40 -22.33 -47.24 5.57
CA LEU A 40 -22.01 -48.55 6.15
C LEU A 40 -21.79 -49.58 5.03
N VAL A 41 -20.69 -50.32 5.11
CA VAL A 41 -20.39 -51.42 4.19
C VAL A 41 -19.95 -52.66 4.95
N ASP A 42 -20.44 -53.82 4.55
CA ASP A 42 -20.14 -55.10 5.21
C ASP A 42 -18.82 -55.73 4.73
N GLU A 43 -18.27 -55.26 3.59
CA GLU A 43 -16.99 -55.71 3.06
C GLU A 43 -16.06 -54.55 2.72
N PRO A 44 -14.72 -54.75 2.80
CA PRO A 44 -13.71 -53.80 2.33
C PRO A 44 -14.02 -53.30 0.92
N SER A 45 -14.40 -52.02 0.83
CA SER A 45 -14.75 -51.37 -0.44
C SER A 45 -13.58 -51.37 -1.42
N GLY A 46 -13.88 -51.26 -2.73
CA GLY A 46 -12.82 -51.13 -3.74
C GLY A 46 -11.91 -49.93 -3.47
N ARG A 47 -10.61 -50.02 -3.84
CA ARG A 47 -9.57 -48.99 -3.60
C ARG A 47 -10.03 -47.55 -3.91
N LYS A 48 -10.90 -47.37 -4.92
CA LYS A 48 -11.46 -46.08 -5.31
C LYS A 48 -12.38 -45.47 -4.24
N ALA A 49 -13.28 -46.24 -3.65
CA ALA A 49 -14.16 -45.78 -2.58
C ALA A 49 -13.39 -45.57 -1.27
N TRP A 50 -12.42 -46.45 -0.99
CA TRP A 50 -11.48 -46.28 0.12
C TRP A 50 -10.71 -44.97 0.05
N MET A 51 -10.23 -44.57 -1.14
CA MET A 51 -9.49 -43.31 -1.32
C MET A 51 -10.40 -42.08 -1.35
N ALA A 52 -11.66 -42.21 -1.79
CA ALA A 52 -12.58 -41.10 -1.95
C ALA A 52 -13.34 -40.70 -0.67
N ALA A 53 -13.38 -41.57 0.35
CA ALA A 53 -14.09 -41.28 1.60
C ALA A 53 -13.47 -40.09 2.35
N ALA A 54 -14.28 -39.31 3.08
CA ALA A 54 -13.80 -38.20 3.90
C ALA A 54 -13.01 -38.70 5.14
N ALA A 55 -13.52 -39.76 5.76
CA ALA A 55 -12.85 -40.56 6.79
C ALA A 55 -13.26 -42.04 6.65
N VAL A 56 -12.49 -42.93 7.26
CA VAL A 56 -12.79 -44.37 7.32
C VAL A 56 -12.83 -44.83 8.77
N LEU A 57 -13.94 -45.42 9.17
CA LEU A 57 -14.17 -45.98 10.51
C LEU A 57 -14.12 -47.51 10.42
N LEU A 58 -13.34 -48.16 11.27
CA LEU A 58 -13.16 -49.61 11.30
C LEU A 58 -13.37 -50.14 12.71
N ASP A 59 -13.98 -51.31 12.88
CA ASP A 59 -13.79 -52.10 14.10
C ASP A 59 -12.58 -53.04 13.98
N ALA A 60 -12.19 -53.69 15.08
CA ALA A 60 -11.00 -54.55 15.10
C ALA A 60 -11.05 -55.71 14.07
N PRO A 61 -12.16 -56.46 13.92
CA PRO A 61 -12.30 -57.45 12.85
C PRO A 61 -12.17 -56.87 11.45
N ALA A 62 -12.82 -55.73 11.16
CA ALA A 62 -12.74 -55.09 9.84
C ALA A 62 -11.34 -54.57 9.55
N ALA A 63 -10.62 -54.05 10.55
CA ALA A 63 -9.23 -53.62 10.41
C ALA A 63 -8.31 -54.79 10.03
N GLN A 64 -8.45 -55.95 10.69
CA GLN A 64 -7.69 -57.15 10.33
C GLN A 64 -7.97 -57.62 8.89
N GLN A 65 -9.23 -57.58 8.46
CA GLN A 65 -9.61 -57.91 7.08
C GLN A 65 -9.03 -56.92 6.05
N CYS A 66 -9.04 -55.61 6.36
CA CYS A 66 -8.46 -54.58 5.51
C CYS A 66 -6.94 -54.72 5.38
N ALA A 67 -6.26 -55.09 6.47
CA ALA A 67 -4.82 -55.37 6.46
C ALA A 67 -4.48 -56.55 5.55
N GLY A 68 -5.27 -57.63 5.57
CA GLY A 68 -5.09 -58.79 4.70
C GLY A 68 -5.29 -58.50 3.20
N ARG A 69 -6.04 -57.45 2.84
CA ARG A 69 -6.30 -57.02 1.46
C ARG A 69 -5.32 -55.94 0.93
N ALA A 70 -4.35 -55.51 1.74
CA ALA A 70 -3.33 -54.51 1.37
C ALA A 70 -3.93 -53.22 0.76
N LEU A 71 -4.93 -52.64 1.43
CA LEU A 71 -5.50 -51.34 1.05
C LEU A 71 -4.46 -50.21 1.22
N PRO A 72 -4.47 -49.16 0.36
CA PRO A 72 -3.50 -48.08 0.43
C PRO A 72 -3.64 -47.27 1.72
N ARG A 73 -2.51 -46.90 2.34
CA ARG A 73 -2.50 -46.02 3.52
C ARG A 73 -3.07 -44.65 3.16
N ARG A 74 -3.90 -44.11 4.06
CA ARG A 74 -4.50 -42.78 3.94
C ARG A 74 -4.62 -42.14 5.32
N ALA A 75 -4.78 -40.82 5.35
CA ALA A 75 -5.17 -40.14 6.56
C ALA A 75 -6.63 -40.42 6.92
N ARG A 76 -6.98 -40.18 8.18
CA ARG A 76 -8.33 -40.27 8.77
C ARG A 76 -8.92 -41.67 8.71
N VAL A 77 -8.09 -42.66 9.04
CA VAL A 77 -8.53 -44.01 9.41
C VAL A 77 -8.62 -44.07 10.93
N ILE A 78 -9.79 -44.43 11.46
CA ILE A 78 -10.08 -44.46 12.90
C ILE A 78 -10.55 -45.87 13.25
N LEU A 79 -9.89 -46.47 14.24
CA LEU A 79 -10.35 -47.73 14.83
C LEU A 79 -11.35 -47.43 15.95
N ILE A 80 -12.46 -48.16 15.99
CA ILE A 80 -13.54 -47.98 16.96
C ILE A 80 -13.76 -49.29 17.72
N GLY A 81 -13.88 -49.20 19.04
CA GLY A 81 -14.24 -50.31 19.92
C GLY A 81 -15.19 -49.88 21.03
N HIS A 82 -15.71 -50.86 21.78
CA HIS A 82 -16.53 -50.62 22.99
C HIS A 82 -15.73 -50.71 24.28
N ASP A 83 -14.69 -51.55 24.28
CA ASP A 83 -13.80 -51.77 25.42
C ASP A 83 -12.49 -50.99 25.26
N ASP A 84 -11.73 -50.90 26.35
CA ASP A 84 -10.36 -50.38 26.29
C ASP A 84 -9.52 -51.25 25.32
N PRO A 85 -8.77 -50.64 24.40
CA PRO A 85 -8.11 -51.36 23.32
C PRO A 85 -7.03 -52.31 23.85
N CYS A 86 -7.15 -53.59 23.50
CA CYS A 86 -6.16 -54.60 23.85
C CYS A 86 -4.98 -54.60 22.86
N SER A 87 -3.95 -55.40 23.12
CA SER A 87 -2.76 -55.48 22.25
C SER A 87 -3.09 -55.89 20.81
N ALA A 88 -4.12 -56.70 20.61
CA ALA A 88 -4.58 -57.11 19.28
C ALA A 88 -5.24 -55.96 18.50
N ASP A 89 -5.95 -55.05 19.18
CA ASP A 89 -6.59 -53.89 18.57
C ASP A 89 -5.55 -52.87 18.13
N TRP A 90 -4.53 -52.64 18.96
CA TRP A 90 -3.37 -51.82 18.61
C TRP A 90 -2.61 -52.36 17.41
N GLN A 91 -2.42 -53.68 17.35
CA GLN A 91 -1.76 -54.31 16.21
C GLN A 91 -2.60 -54.15 14.92
N ALA A 92 -3.92 -54.31 15.00
CA ALA A 92 -4.83 -54.09 13.89
C ALA A 92 -4.81 -52.63 13.40
N ALA A 93 -4.86 -51.67 14.33
CA ALA A 93 -4.74 -50.23 14.06
C ALA A 93 -3.46 -49.88 13.30
N ILE A 94 -2.31 -50.37 13.76
CA ILE A 94 -1.00 -50.13 13.13
C ILE A 94 -0.96 -50.71 11.71
N CYS A 95 -1.48 -51.93 11.52
CA CYS A 95 -1.49 -52.59 10.21
C CYS A 95 -2.28 -51.82 9.15
N VAL A 96 -3.43 -51.24 9.52
CA VAL A 96 -4.26 -50.44 8.61
C VAL A 96 -3.83 -48.97 8.54
N GLY A 97 -2.92 -48.53 9.41
CA GLY A 97 -2.49 -47.13 9.51
C GLY A 97 -3.55 -46.24 10.16
N ALA A 98 -4.31 -46.77 11.12
CA ALA A 98 -5.24 -45.98 11.91
C ALA A 98 -4.48 -44.91 12.70
N GLN A 99 -4.99 -43.67 12.63
CA GLN A 99 -4.39 -42.51 13.29
C GLN A 99 -4.93 -42.33 14.70
N GLN A 100 -6.10 -42.90 14.97
CA GLN A 100 -6.80 -42.83 16.25
C GLN A 100 -7.46 -44.17 16.54
N VAL A 101 -7.54 -44.50 17.82
CA VAL A 101 -8.33 -45.59 18.38
C VAL A 101 -9.30 -44.95 19.36
N VAL A 102 -10.59 -45.20 19.19
CA VAL A 102 -11.67 -44.53 19.93
C VAL A 102 -12.59 -45.56 20.56
N THR A 103 -12.87 -45.40 21.85
CA THR A 103 -13.77 -46.27 22.61
C THR A 103 -15.13 -45.60 22.79
N LEU A 104 -16.19 -46.17 22.22
CA LEU A 104 -17.56 -45.66 22.34
C LEU A 104 -18.35 -46.42 23.42
N PRO A 105 -19.23 -45.75 24.18
CA PRO A 105 -19.63 -44.34 24.07
C PRO A 105 -18.72 -43.36 24.84
N ALA A 106 -17.65 -43.85 25.50
CA ALA A 106 -16.80 -43.04 26.38
C ALA A 106 -16.16 -41.83 25.68
N GLN A 107 -15.90 -41.94 24.38
CA GLN A 107 -15.22 -40.95 23.55
C GLN A 107 -16.09 -40.46 22.37
N ASP A 108 -17.42 -40.40 22.56
CA ASP A 108 -18.35 -39.87 21.54
C ASP A 108 -17.93 -38.47 21.06
N ALA A 109 -17.49 -37.58 21.97
CA ALA A 109 -17.06 -36.22 21.64
C ALA A 109 -15.80 -36.19 20.74
N ASP A 110 -14.84 -37.09 20.99
CA ASP A 110 -13.61 -37.19 20.20
C ASP A 110 -13.93 -37.64 18.77
N LEU A 111 -14.85 -38.60 18.62
CA LEU A 111 -15.28 -39.06 17.30
C LEU A 111 -16.13 -38.02 16.57
N VAL A 112 -17.03 -37.30 17.26
CA VAL A 112 -17.79 -36.18 16.66
C VAL A 112 -16.83 -35.12 16.10
N ALA A 113 -15.80 -34.76 16.85
CA ALA A 113 -14.80 -33.78 16.43
C ALA A 113 -14.01 -34.27 15.20
N ALA A 114 -13.54 -35.52 15.23
CA ALA A 114 -12.80 -36.12 14.12
C ALA A 114 -13.64 -36.22 12.84
N LEU A 115 -14.92 -36.57 12.95
CA LEU A 115 -15.84 -36.66 11.82
C LEU A 115 -16.23 -35.29 11.26
N SER A 116 -16.49 -34.32 12.14
CA SER A 116 -16.78 -32.93 11.72
C SER A 116 -15.60 -32.33 10.97
N GLU A 117 -14.38 -32.56 11.44
CA GLU A 117 -13.14 -32.18 10.74
C GLU A 117 -13.02 -32.85 9.37
N ALA A 118 -13.37 -34.13 9.28
CA ALA A 118 -13.31 -34.88 8.03
C ALA A 118 -14.31 -34.34 7.00
N ALA A 119 -15.49 -33.91 7.44
CA ALA A 119 -16.56 -33.38 6.59
C ALA A 119 -16.38 -31.92 6.17
N CYS A 120 -15.49 -31.16 6.82
CA CYS A 120 -15.07 -29.82 6.35
C CYS A 120 -14.19 -29.88 5.09
N HIS A 121 -14.38 -30.85 4.20
CA HIS A 121 -13.77 -30.90 2.87
C HIS A 121 -14.84 -30.91 1.78
N ASP A 122 -15.00 -29.73 1.18
CA ASP A 122 -15.22 -29.54 -0.26
C ASP A 122 -14.42 -28.28 -0.70
N ASP A 123 -13.45 -28.48 -1.60
CA ASP A 123 -13.04 -27.62 -2.73
C ASP A 123 -12.98 -26.08 -2.65
N ALA A 124 -12.81 -25.45 -1.47
CA ALA A 124 -12.27 -24.09 -1.38
C ALA A 124 -10.76 -24.20 -1.13
N GLY A 125 -9.94 -23.82 -2.12
CA GLY A 125 -8.48 -23.90 -2.02
C GLY A 125 -7.96 -23.28 -0.72
N ARG A 126 -7.08 -23.98 0.00
CA ARG A 126 -6.37 -23.46 1.17
C ARG A 126 -5.82 -22.08 0.83
N GLY A 127 -6.20 -21.09 1.63
CA GLY A 127 -5.69 -19.73 1.48
C GLY A 127 -4.20 -19.68 1.80
N PRO A 128 -3.41 -18.90 1.06
CA PRO A 128 -1.96 -18.86 1.24
C PRO A 128 -1.60 -18.17 2.56
N ALA A 129 -0.57 -18.70 3.25
CA ALA A 129 0.04 -18.06 4.40
C ALA A 129 1.38 -17.43 4.04
N VAL A 130 1.58 -16.16 4.41
CA VAL A 130 2.84 -15.43 4.19
C VAL A 130 3.33 -14.85 5.50
N ALA A 131 4.56 -15.19 5.89
CA ALA A 131 5.22 -14.56 7.03
C ALA A 131 6.14 -13.44 6.54
N VAL A 132 6.05 -12.26 7.17
CA VAL A 132 6.85 -11.09 6.84
C VAL A 132 7.75 -10.76 8.02
N ILE A 133 9.05 -10.64 7.76
CA ILE A 133 10.05 -10.36 8.80
C ILE A 133 11.02 -9.28 8.32
N GLY A 134 11.36 -8.34 9.21
CA GLY A 134 12.36 -7.31 8.90
C GLY A 134 13.79 -7.81 9.05
N ALA A 135 14.72 -7.35 8.22
CA ALA A 135 16.15 -7.55 8.46
C ALA A 135 16.65 -6.71 9.66
N ARG A 136 16.03 -5.55 9.89
CA ARG A 136 16.34 -4.63 10.99
C ARG A 136 15.12 -3.84 11.46
N GLY A 137 15.23 -3.21 12.63
CA GLY A 137 14.24 -2.21 13.06
C GLY A 137 14.11 -1.09 12.03
N GLY A 138 12.88 -0.73 11.67
CA GLY A 138 12.59 0.27 10.64
C GLY A 138 12.82 -0.19 9.19
N ALA A 139 12.94 -1.51 8.94
CA ALA A 139 13.05 -2.06 7.59
C ALA A 139 11.79 -1.83 6.74
N GLY A 140 10.62 -1.69 7.39
CA GLY A 140 9.31 -1.58 6.74
C GLY A 140 8.54 -2.89 6.64
N ALA A 141 8.86 -3.89 7.47
CA ALA A 141 8.19 -5.19 7.50
C ALA A 141 6.68 -5.07 7.77
N THR A 142 6.29 -4.41 8.85
CA THR A 142 4.88 -4.14 9.19
C THR A 142 4.12 -3.42 8.08
N VAL A 143 4.72 -2.38 7.49
CA VAL A 143 4.10 -1.64 6.36
C VAL A 143 3.94 -2.55 5.13
N PHE A 144 4.93 -3.40 4.85
CA PHE A 144 4.85 -4.36 3.77
C PHE A 144 3.80 -5.45 4.05
N ALA A 145 3.69 -5.94 5.27
CA ALA A 145 2.69 -6.92 5.70
C ALA A 145 1.27 -6.37 5.52
N VAL A 146 1.02 -5.12 5.95
CA VAL A 146 -0.26 -4.44 5.74
C VAL A 146 -0.56 -4.25 4.26
N ALA A 147 0.42 -3.77 3.48
CA ALA A 147 0.24 -3.59 2.03
C ALA A 147 -0.05 -4.92 1.31
N LEU A 148 0.58 -6.01 1.74
CA LEU A 148 0.34 -7.35 1.23
C LEU A 148 -1.08 -7.80 1.57
N ALA A 149 -1.53 -7.64 2.82
CA ALA A 149 -2.88 -7.99 3.23
C ALA A 149 -3.95 -7.19 2.46
N GLN A 150 -3.74 -5.89 2.27
CA GLN A 150 -4.65 -5.02 1.49
C GLN A 150 -4.69 -5.35 0.00
N SER A 151 -3.68 -6.04 -0.54
CA SER A 151 -3.67 -6.47 -1.94
C SER A 151 -4.52 -7.73 -2.18
N ALA A 152 -4.88 -8.45 -1.12
CA ALA A 152 -5.74 -9.63 -1.19
C ALA A 152 -7.23 -9.22 -1.06
N PRO A 153 -8.17 -9.94 -1.70
CA PRO A 153 -9.59 -9.64 -1.60
C PRO A 153 -10.16 -9.81 -0.18
N ASP A 154 -9.66 -10.80 0.56
CA ASP A 154 -9.97 -11.06 1.95
C ASP A 154 -8.71 -11.58 2.63
N ALA A 155 -8.34 -10.97 3.75
CA ALA A 155 -7.09 -11.27 4.44
C ALA A 155 -7.26 -11.34 5.96
N LEU A 156 -6.49 -12.23 6.57
CA LEU A 156 -6.24 -12.27 8.00
C LEU A 156 -4.82 -11.76 8.27
N LEU A 157 -4.70 -10.59 8.87
CA LEU A 157 -3.42 -10.00 9.27
C LEU A 157 -3.17 -10.27 10.76
N VAL A 158 -2.07 -10.94 11.06
CA VAL A 158 -1.73 -11.39 12.42
C VAL A 158 -0.42 -10.75 12.86
N GLU A 159 -0.44 -10.05 13.98
CA GLU A 159 0.78 -9.55 14.64
C GLU A 159 1.34 -10.65 15.54
N ALA A 160 2.56 -11.13 15.26
CA ALA A 160 3.26 -12.11 16.08
C ALA A 160 4.33 -11.47 16.98
N ASP A 161 4.44 -10.14 17.00
CA ASP A 161 5.32 -9.39 17.89
C ASP A 161 4.52 -8.86 19.11
N PRO A 162 4.73 -9.43 20.31
CA PRO A 162 3.99 -9.01 21.50
C PRO A 162 4.29 -7.56 21.91
N TRP A 163 5.41 -6.99 21.45
CA TRP A 163 5.90 -5.67 21.84
C TRP A 163 5.91 -4.67 20.68
N SER A 164 5.23 -5.01 19.57
CA SER A 164 5.00 -4.07 18.49
C SER A 164 4.09 -2.91 18.95
N GLY A 165 4.17 -1.78 18.25
CA GLY A 165 3.34 -0.60 18.51
C GLY A 165 1.85 -0.78 18.16
N GLY A 166 1.47 -1.96 17.66
CA GLY A 166 0.13 -2.29 17.19
C GLY A 166 0.02 -2.14 15.68
N ILE A 167 0.00 -3.26 14.96
CA ILE A 167 -0.23 -3.28 13.51
C ILE A 167 -1.58 -2.66 13.12
N ASP A 168 -2.53 -2.63 14.06
CA ASP A 168 -3.82 -1.99 13.91
C ASP A 168 -3.72 -0.47 13.64
N LEU A 169 -2.71 0.24 14.16
CA LEU A 169 -2.46 1.65 13.82
C LEU A 169 -2.13 1.85 12.34
N VAL A 170 -1.38 0.91 11.75
CA VAL A 170 -0.96 1.00 10.35
C VAL A 170 -2.14 0.68 9.43
N VAL A 171 -3.04 -0.20 9.86
CA VAL A 171 -4.31 -0.49 9.17
C VAL A 171 -5.34 0.63 9.36
N GLY A 172 -5.26 1.39 10.46
CA GLY A 172 -6.28 2.35 10.87
C GLY A 172 -7.47 1.68 11.58
N SER A 173 -7.27 0.55 12.25
CA SER A 173 -8.34 -0.20 12.92
C SER A 173 -8.25 -0.14 14.46
N GLU A 174 -7.47 0.80 15.00
CA GLU A 174 -7.24 0.96 16.44
C GLU A 174 -8.51 1.27 17.24
N ASP A 175 -9.42 2.06 16.67
CA ASP A 175 -10.69 2.43 17.28
C ASP A 175 -11.81 1.41 16.99
N VAL A 176 -11.51 0.36 16.22
CA VAL A 176 -12.48 -0.68 15.87
C VAL A 176 -12.52 -1.73 16.98
N ALA A 177 -13.70 -1.87 17.59
CA ALA A 177 -13.98 -2.88 18.60
C ALA A 177 -13.82 -4.30 18.04
N GLY A 178 -13.30 -5.20 18.86
CA GLY A 178 -13.08 -6.61 18.50
C GLY A 178 -12.00 -7.24 19.39
N LEU A 179 -11.85 -8.55 19.30
CA LEU A 179 -10.88 -9.32 20.09
C LEU A 179 -9.43 -8.93 19.73
N ARG A 180 -8.57 -8.90 20.74
CA ARG A 180 -7.11 -8.81 20.63
C ARG A 180 -6.47 -10.06 21.25
N TRP A 181 -5.15 -10.22 21.11
CA TRP A 181 -4.43 -11.35 21.76
C TRP A 181 -4.75 -11.52 23.25
N PRO A 182 -4.78 -10.47 24.09
CA PRO A 182 -5.14 -10.62 25.51
C PRO A 182 -6.54 -11.18 25.75
N ASP A 183 -7.47 -10.97 24.81
CA ASP A 183 -8.87 -11.41 24.93
C ASP A 183 -9.07 -12.83 24.40
N LEU A 184 -8.06 -13.39 23.73
CA LEU A 184 -8.16 -14.66 23.01
C LEU A 184 -7.80 -15.84 23.92
N ALA A 185 -8.80 -16.41 24.59
CA ALA A 185 -8.64 -17.64 25.38
C ALA A 185 -8.84 -18.90 24.51
N LEU A 186 -7.78 -19.38 23.87
CA LEU A 186 -7.80 -20.66 23.13
C LEU A 186 -7.39 -21.82 24.03
N GLN A 187 -8.35 -22.43 24.72
CA GLN A 187 -8.14 -23.71 25.39
C GLN A 187 -8.52 -24.86 24.46
N GLY A 188 -7.56 -25.38 23.70
CA GLY A 188 -7.64 -26.69 23.02
C GLY A 188 -8.73 -26.90 21.95
N GLY A 189 -9.64 -25.93 21.73
CA GLY A 189 -10.70 -26.00 20.72
C GLY A 189 -10.27 -25.41 19.37
N ARG A 190 -10.74 -26.00 18.26
CA ARG A 190 -10.54 -25.44 16.92
C ARG A 190 -11.44 -24.22 16.69
N VAL A 191 -10.84 -23.11 16.25
CA VAL A 191 -11.55 -21.87 15.87
C VAL A 191 -11.94 -21.94 14.39
N GLY A 192 -13.22 -21.72 14.08
CA GLY A 192 -13.68 -21.52 12.72
C GLY A 192 -13.36 -20.10 12.23
N TYR A 193 -12.83 -19.96 11.01
CA TYR A 193 -12.49 -18.64 10.47
C TYR A 193 -13.66 -17.65 10.41
N PRO A 194 -14.91 -18.03 10.04
CA PRO A 194 -16.01 -17.07 10.04
C PRO A 194 -16.26 -16.45 11.41
N ALA A 195 -16.24 -17.26 12.47
CA ALA A 195 -16.39 -16.77 13.85
C ALA A 195 -15.21 -15.88 14.27
N LEU A 196 -13.98 -16.26 13.89
CA LEU A 196 -12.81 -15.43 14.13
C LEU A 196 -12.92 -14.09 13.41
N ARG A 197 -13.23 -14.10 12.12
CA ARG A 197 -13.39 -12.92 11.28
C ARG A 197 -14.42 -11.94 11.84
N ASP A 198 -15.55 -12.45 12.33
CA ASP A 198 -16.64 -11.64 12.88
C ASP A 198 -16.31 -11.09 14.28
N ALA A 199 -15.37 -11.73 15.00
CA ALA A 199 -14.92 -11.28 16.31
C ALA A 199 -13.72 -10.32 16.26
N LEU A 200 -12.96 -10.31 15.16
CA LEU A 200 -11.79 -9.45 14.99
C LEU A 200 -12.16 -8.07 14.39
N PRO A 201 -11.40 -7.01 14.71
CA PRO A 201 -11.44 -5.77 13.96
C PRO A 201 -11.26 -6.01 12.47
N ARG A 202 -12.07 -5.33 11.66
CA ARG A 202 -12.02 -5.45 10.22
C ARG A 202 -12.08 -4.08 9.55
N ARG A 203 -11.18 -3.85 8.59
CA ARG A 203 -11.16 -2.63 7.79
C ARG A 203 -10.72 -2.97 6.37
N ASP A 204 -11.46 -2.48 5.39
CA ASP A 204 -11.15 -2.63 3.95
C ASP A 204 -10.84 -4.08 3.53
N GLY A 205 -11.59 -5.06 4.06
CA GLY A 205 -11.41 -6.48 3.73
C GLY A 205 -10.31 -7.20 4.52
N VAL A 206 -9.61 -6.51 5.42
CA VAL A 206 -8.56 -7.08 6.28
C VAL A 206 -9.09 -7.26 7.70
N SER A 207 -9.14 -8.49 8.18
CA SER A 207 -9.36 -8.81 9.60
C SER A 207 -8.02 -8.82 10.33
N VAL A 208 -7.93 -8.13 11.47
CA VAL A 208 -6.65 -7.87 12.16
C VAL A 208 -6.66 -8.49 13.56
N LEU A 209 -5.64 -9.29 13.86
CA LEU A 209 -5.35 -9.74 15.23
C LEU A 209 -4.06 -9.10 15.71
N SER A 210 -4.18 -8.14 16.64
CA SER A 210 -3.07 -7.40 17.25
C SER A 210 -2.98 -7.63 18.76
N SER A 211 -1.86 -7.24 19.37
CA SER A 211 -1.67 -7.28 20.83
C SER A 211 -2.38 -6.13 21.57
N GLY A 212 -2.98 -5.18 20.85
CA GLY A 212 -3.56 -3.97 21.41
C GLY A 212 -2.51 -3.01 21.97
N ARG A 213 -2.73 -2.49 23.18
CA ARG A 213 -1.83 -1.52 23.86
C ARG A 213 -1.28 -2.02 25.20
N SER A 214 -1.78 -3.15 25.70
CA SER A 214 -1.41 -3.70 26.99
C SER A 214 -0.19 -4.62 26.94
N GLY A 215 0.23 -5.09 25.74
CA GLY A 215 1.30 -6.06 25.56
C GLY A 215 0.92 -7.42 26.16
N ALA A 216 0.91 -8.47 25.34
CA ALA A 216 0.62 -9.83 25.82
C ALA A 216 1.56 -10.81 25.18
N ASP A 217 2.02 -11.80 25.95
CA ASP A 217 2.78 -12.91 25.41
C ASP A 217 1.90 -13.71 24.43
N ILE A 218 2.46 -13.99 23.26
CA ILE A 218 1.80 -14.75 22.22
C ILE A 218 2.33 -16.18 22.30
N GLU A 219 1.44 -17.12 22.62
CA GLU A 219 1.78 -18.54 22.67
C GLU A 219 1.75 -19.17 21.26
N ALA A 220 2.65 -20.13 21.02
CA ALA A 220 2.78 -20.83 19.75
C ALA A 220 1.50 -21.58 19.33
N GLY A 221 0.85 -22.28 20.26
CA GLY A 221 -0.37 -23.05 19.99
C GLY A 221 -1.53 -22.19 19.48
N PRO A 222 -1.96 -21.15 20.22
CA PRO A 222 -2.96 -20.19 19.78
C PRO A 222 -2.64 -19.52 18.44
N LEU A 223 -1.39 -19.13 18.22
CA LEU A 223 -0.96 -18.54 16.95
C LEU A 223 -1.10 -19.52 15.78
N GLY A 224 -0.63 -20.76 15.95
CA GLY A 224 -0.80 -21.81 14.95
C GLY A 224 -2.27 -22.07 14.63
N ALA A 225 -3.13 -22.12 15.64
CA ALA A 225 -4.57 -22.33 15.46
C ALA A 225 -5.25 -21.19 14.67
N VAL A 226 -4.85 -19.93 14.89
CA VAL A 226 -5.34 -18.76 14.16
C VAL A 226 -4.91 -18.80 12.69
N ILE A 227 -3.63 -19.08 12.42
CA ILE A 227 -3.10 -19.19 11.05
C ILE A 227 -3.84 -20.30 10.29
N ASP A 228 -3.96 -21.46 10.91
CA ASP A 228 -4.61 -22.64 10.37
C ASP A 228 -6.11 -22.43 10.13
N ALA A 229 -6.80 -21.70 11.03
CA ALA A 229 -8.17 -21.26 10.82
C ALA A 229 -8.30 -20.41 9.54
N GLY A 230 -7.48 -19.35 9.39
CA GLY A 230 -7.49 -18.48 8.21
C GLY A 230 -7.20 -19.25 6.91
N CYS A 231 -6.16 -20.09 6.91
CA CYS A 231 -5.80 -20.91 5.75
C CYS A 231 -6.95 -21.83 5.31
N ARG A 232 -7.60 -22.52 6.26
CA ARG A 232 -8.78 -23.36 5.97
C ARG A 232 -10.00 -22.56 5.56
N GLY A 233 -10.11 -21.31 6.02
CA GLY A 233 -11.13 -20.37 5.58
C GLY A 233 -10.95 -19.88 4.14
N GLY A 234 -9.85 -20.26 3.46
CA GLY A 234 -9.57 -19.86 2.08
C GLY A 234 -9.07 -18.42 1.93
N VAL A 235 -8.71 -17.74 3.03
CA VAL A 235 -8.24 -16.35 3.00
C VAL A 235 -6.72 -16.26 3.00
N THR A 236 -6.19 -15.13 2.52
CA THR A 236 -4.76 -14.88 2.61
C THR A 236 -4.39 -14.55 4.05
N VAL A 237 -3.54 -15.35 4.67
CA VAL A 237 -3.03 -15.10 6.01
C VAL A 237 -1.68 -14.40 5.89
N VAL A 238 -1.53 -13.24 6.52
CA VAL A 238 -0.26 -12.51 6.58
C VAL A 238 0.16 -12.37 8.03
N CYS A 239 1.34 -12.86 8.38
CA CYS A 239 1.90 -12.75 9.73
C CYS A 239 3.03 -11.71 9.74
N ASP A 240 2.92 -10.67 10.55
CA ASP A 240 4.03 -9.75 10.86
C ASP A 240 4.85 -10.33 12.01
N VAL A 241 6.07 -10.78 11.71
CA VAL A 241 6.88 -11.63 12.60
C VAL A 241 8.05 -10.85 13.19
N PRO A 242 8.30 -10.96 14.51
CA PRO A 242 9.43 -10.30 15.14
C PRO A 242 10.76 -10.91 14.69
N ARG A 243 11.84 -10.12 14.82
CA ARG A 243 13.21 -10.55 14.48
C ARG A 243 13.86 -11.42 15.57
N ARG A 244 13.11 -11.82 16.57
CA ARG A 244 13.58 -12.62 17.70
C ARG A 244 13.07 -14.04 17.53
N ALA A 245 13.94 -15.01 17.76
CA ALA A 245 13.56 -16.41 17.82
C ALA A 245 12.71 -16.64 19.08
N THR A 246 11.40 -16.78 18.87
CA THR A 246 10.42 -17.18 19.88
C THR A 246 9.60 -18.34 19.31
N ALA A 247 9.00 -19.15 20.17
CA ALA A 247 8.17 -20.27 19.71
C ALA A 247 7.01 -19.81 18.80
N ALA A 248 6.43 -18.64 19.09
CA ALA A 248 5.42 -18.01 18.23
C ALA A 248 5.99 -17.58 16.87
N ALA A 249 7.15 -16.92 16.84
CA ALA A 249 7.79 -16.53 15.59
C ALA A 249 8.12 -17.75 14.72
N GLU A 250 8.68 -18.80 15.30
CA GLU A 250 9.02 -20.04 14.60
C GLU A 250 7.75 -20.76 14.09
N THR A 251 6.66 -20.75 14.87
CA THR A 251 5.36 -21.29 14.43
C THR A 251 4.80 -20.53 13.22
N ALA A 252 4.88 -19.20 13.21
CA ALA A 252 4.44 -18.40 12.07
C ALA A 252 5.31 -18.61 10.83
N LEU A 253 6.63 -18.75 11.01
CA LEU A 253 7.56 -19.02 9.91
C LEU A 253 7.35 -20.42 9.33
N ASP A 254 7.20 -21.44 10.17
CA ASP A 254 6.97 -22.83 9.76
C ASP A 254 5.61 -23.02 9.06
N ALA A 255 4.55 -22.37 9.55
CA ALA A 255 3.22 -22.47 8.98
C ALA A 255 3.05 -21.72 7.63
N ALA A 256 3.96 -20.81 7.31
CA ALA A 256 3.88 -20.00 6.09
C ALA A 256 4.20 -20.79 4.82
N ASP A 257 3.48 -20.52 3.74
CA ASP A 257 3.83 -21.03 2.41
C ASP A 257 5.02 -20.26 1.83
N LEU A 258 5.21 -19.00 2.22
CA LEU A 258 6.32 -18.13 1.82
C LEU A 258 6.76 -17.23 2.98
N VAL A 259 8.07 -17.14 3.21
CA VAL A 259 8.64 -16.12 4.11
C VAL A 259 9.27 -14.98 3.30
N VAL A 260 8.91 -13.75 3.66
CA VAL A 260 9.41 -12.52 3.05
C VAL A 260 10.32 -11.78 4.04
N LEU A 261 11.61 -11.76 3.73
CA LEU A 261 12.59 -10.96 4.45
C LEU A 261 12.67 -9.55 3.85
N VAL A 262 12.23 -8.53 4.59
CA VAL A 262 12.23 -7.13 4.14
C VAL A 262 13.52 -6.43 4.56
N THR A 263 14.26 -5.87 3.60
CA THR A 263 15.55 -5.22 3.87
C THR A 263 15.74 -3.92 3.09
N PRO A 264 16.15 -2.80 3.73
CA PRO A 264 16.58 -1.60 3.01
C PRO A 264 17.82 -1.83 2.14
N ALA A 265 17.93 -1.08 1.05
CA ALA A 265 19.08 -1.11 0.14
C ALA A 265 20.29 -0.36 0.71
N ASP A 266 20.81 -0.80 1.86
CA ASP A 266 22.02 -0.29 2.49
C ASP A 266 22.88 -1.42 3.07
N VAL A 267 24.19 -1.18 3.21
CA VAL A 267 25.16 -2.20 3.62
C VAL A 267 24.81 -2.82 4.97
N ARG A 268 24.44 -2.00 5.96
CA ARG A 268 24.11 -2.46 7.32
C ARG A 268 22.89 -3.38 7.31
N SER A 269 21.89 -3.06 6.50
CA SER A 269 20.67 -3.85 6.33
C SER A 269 20.95 -5.16 5.60
N CYS A 270 21.88 -5.16 4.63
CA CYS A 270 22.34 -6.39 3.98
C CYS A 270 23.02 -7.33 4.98
N THR A 271 23.93 -6.81 5.82
CA THR A 271 24.60 -7.61 6.86
C THR A 271 23.59 -8.18 7.87
N ALA A 272 22.61 -7.37 8.29
CA ALA A 272 21.57 -7.83 9.22
C ALA A 272 20.68 -8.92 8.60
N ALA A 273 20.31 -8.77 7.32
CA ALA A 273 19.56 -9.79 6.58
C ALA A 273 20.35 -11.10 6.43
N ALA A 274 21.64 -11.01 6.07
CA ALA A 274 22.52 -12.18 5.96
C ALA A 274 22.70 -12.91 7.30
N ALA A 275 22.71 -12.17 8.41
CA ALA A 275 22.79 -12.76 9.76
C ALA A 275 21.49 -13.46 10.19
N ALA A 276 20.31 -12.94 9.79
CA ALA A 276 19.03 -13.56 10.09
C ALA A 276 18.73 -14.78 9.21
N ARG A 277 19.30 -14.82 8.00
CA ARG A 277 19.02 -15.85 6.99
C ARG A 277 19.11 -17.30 7.47
N PRO A 278 20.17 -17.76 8.18
CA PRO A 278 20.30 -19.17 8.55
C PRO A 278 19.16 -19.64 9.45
N TRP A 279 18.72 -18.80 10.38
CA TRP A 279 17.59 -19.08 11.25
C TRP A 279 16.27 -19.12 10.48
N VAL A 280 16.02 -18.12 9.63
CA VAL A 280 14.79 -18.08 8.82
C VAL A 280 14.69 -19.28 7.87
N LEU A 281 15.79 -19.66 7.20
CA LEU A 281 15.83 -20.85 6.33
C LEU A 281 15.70 -22.16 7.09
N ALA A 282 16.14 -22.21 8.35
CA ALA A 282 15.95 -23.39 9.21
C ALA A 282 14.48 -23.59 9.58
N CYS A 283 13.72 -22.50 9.75
CA CYS A 283 12.26 -22.57 9.94
C CYS A 283 11.52 -22.84 8.63
N ASN A 284 11.90 -22.17 7.53
CA ASN A 284 11.21 -22.30 6.26
C ASN A 284 12.15 -22.13 5.05
N PRO A 285 12.35 -23.17 4.22
CA PRO A 285 13.22 -23.09 3.06
C PRO A 285 12.64 -22.19 1.94
N ASN A 286 11.33 -21.96 1.89
CA ASN A 286 10.71 -21.07 0.92
C ASN A 286 10.77 -19.62 1.39
N THR A 287 11.98 -19.06 1.39
CA THR A 287 12.26 -17.70 1.82
C THR A 287 12.79 -16.86 0.66
N GLY A 288 12.27 -15.65 0.50
CA GLY A 288 12.79 -14.66 -0.44
C GLY A 288 12.92 -13.26 0.18
N VAL A 289 13.55 -12.35 -0.55
CA VAL A 289 13.86 -11.00 -0.08
C VAL A 289 13.07 -9.92 -0.82
N VAL A 290 12.53 -8.97 -0.08
CA VAL A 290 12.00 -7.71 -0.60
C VAL A 290 12.93 -6.58 -0.25
N VAL A 291 13.36 -5.82 -1.27
CA VAL A 291 14.34 -4.75 -1.08
C VAL A 291 13.65 -3.39 -1.11
N ARG A 292 13.83 -2.61 -0.03
CA ARG A 292 13.34 -1.23 0.06
C ARG A 292 14.43 -0.23 -0.38
N GLY A 293 14.26 0.39 -1.54
CA GLY A 293 15.21 1.36 -2.12
C GLY A 293 14.52 2.64 -2.61
N PRO A 294 15.22 3.67 -3.10
CA PRO A 294 16.59 3.61 -3.58
C PRO A 294 17.62 3.63 -2.47
N SER A 295 18.76 3.01 -2.73
CA SER A 295 19.94 3.12 -1.89
C SER A 295 20.52 4.53 -1.97
N PRO A 296 20.91 5.15 -0.83
CA PRO A 296 21.72 6.37 -0.86
C PRO A 296 23.04 6.20 -1.62
N GLY A 297 23.59 4.98 -1.64
CA GLY A 297 24.85 4.63 -2.31
C GLY A 297 24.69 3.94 -3.66
N GLY A 298 23.48 3.90 -4.23
CA GLY A 298 23.24 3.30 -5.56
C GLY A 298 23.15 1.76 -5.60
N LEU A 299 23.20 1.06 -4.46
CA LEU A 299 22.96 -0.39 -4.38
C LEU A 299 21.59 -0.76 -4.98
N ARG A 300 21.61 -1.65 -5.97
CA ARG A 300 20.40 -2.14 -6.65
C ARG A 300 19.82 -3.34 -5.91
N ALA A 301 18.50 -3.55 -6.04
CA ALA A 301 17.81 -4.67 -5.40
C ALA A 301 18.40 -6.04 -5.74
N ALA A 302 18.81 -6.25 -7.00
CA ALA A 302 19.45 -7.50 -7.44
C ALA A 302 20.83 -7.73 -6.77
N GLU A 303 21.56 -6.66 -6.45
CA GLU A 303 22.85 -6.77 -5.76
C GLU A 303 22.63 -7.09 -4.28
N VAL A 304 21.66 -6.45 -3.65
CA VAL A 304 21.24 -6.75 -2.27
C VAL A 304 20.81 -8.20 -2.14
N ALA A 305 19.98 -8.71 -3.05
CA ALA A 305 19.56 -10.12 -3.05
C ALA A 305 20.73 -11.09 -3.18
N ARG A 306 21.74 -10.77 -4.00
CA ARG A 306 22.97 -11.56 -4.12
C ARG A 306 23.82 -11.52 -2.85
N ILE A 307 23.90 -10.36 -2.18
CA ILE A 307 24.65 -10.22 -0.91
C ILE A 307 23.98 -11.02 0.21
N VAL A 308 22.65 -10.97 0.28
CA VAL A 308 21.87 -11.71 1.27
C VAL A 308 21.81 -13.20 0.93
N ASP A 309 22.02 -13.56 -0.34
CA ASP A 309 21.94 -14.93 -0.85
C ASP A 309 20.52 -15.52 -0.65
N LEU A 310 19.53 -14.77 -1.14
CA LEU A 310 18.11 -15.12 -1.20
C LEU A 310 17.50 -14.67 -2.54
N PRO A 311 16.46 -15.35 -3.06
CA PRO A 311 15.78 -14.94 -4.28
C PRO A 311 15.09 -13.58 -4.09
N LEU A 312 15.30 -12.67 -5.04
CA LEU A 312 14.64 -11.36 -5.06
C LEU A 312 13.16 -11.53 -5.43
N LEU A 313 12.26 -11.23 -4.50
CA LEU A 313 10.82 -11.29 -4.74
C LEU A 313 10.30 -9.98 -5.35
N ALA A 314 10.66 -8.84 -4.75
CA ALA A 314 10.23 -7.54 -5.21
C ALA A 314 11.17 -6.42 -4.73
N ALA A 315 11.03 -5.25 -5.36
CA ALA A 315 11.61 -4.01 -4.86
C ALA A 315 10.49 -2.99 -4.57
N MET A 316 10.56 -2.32 -3.41
CA MET A 316 9.60 -1.32 -2.98
C MET A 316 10.29 0.02 -2.69
N ARG A 317 9.55 1.14 -2.82
CA ARG A 317 10.05 2.47 -2.46
C ARG A 317 9.70 2.81 -1.00
N PRO A 318 10.56 3.51 -0.24
CA PRO A 318 10.16 4.09 1.02
C PRO A 318 9.14 5.19 0.76
N HIS A 319 8.16 5.30 1.65
CA HIS A 319 7.26 6.45 1.67
C HIS A 319 7.86 7.52 2.59
N SER A 320 8.65 8.44 2.02
CA SER A 320 9.50 9.37 2.78
C SER A 320 8.76 10.33 3.72
N GLY A 321 7.44 10.44 3.60
CA GLY A 321 6.57 11.21 4.49
C GLY A 321 5.63 10.39 5.37
N LEU A 322 5.73 9.05 5.40
CA LEU A 322 4.72 8.23 6.11
C LEU A 322 4.65 8.53 7.62
N ALA A 323 5.80 8.66 8.29
CA ALA A 323 5.81 9.01 9.70
C ALA A 323 5.17 10.38 9.97
N GLU A 324 5.50 11.38 9.15
CA GLU A 324 4.92 12.72 9.26
C GLU A 324 3.42 12.74 8.94
N VAL A 325 2.98 11.93 7.96
CA VAL A 325 1.56 11.75 7.63
C VAL A 325 0.81 11.07 8.78
N LEU A 326 1.39 10.04 9.40
CA LEU A 326 0.77 9.35 10.55
C LEU A 326 0.70 10.25 11.79
N GLU A 327 1.75 11.02 12.08
CA GLU A 327 1.79 11.92 13.23
C GLU A 327 0.87 13.14 13.07
N ARG A 328 0.66 13.61 11.83
CA ARG A 328 -0.06 14.87 11.54
C ARG A 328 -1.32 14.69 10.72
N GLY A 329 -1.79 13.47 10.49
CA GLY A 329 -2.95 13.18 9.64
C GLY A 329 -2.80 13.71 8.21
N GLY A 330 -1.58 13.75 7.68
CA GLY A 330 -1.26 14.31 6.36
C GLY A 330 -1.18 15.84 6.29
N LEU A 331 -1.33 16.55 7.41
CA LEU A 331 -1.18 18.01 7.51
C LEU A 331 0.29 18.42 7.69
N LEU A 332 0.84 19.03 6.65
CA LEU A 332 2.12 19.73 6.68
C LEU A 332 1.87 21.21 6.94
N ALA A 333 1.77 21.59 8.22
CA ALA A 333 1.73 23.00 8.63
C ALA A 333 3.12 23.43 9.12
N GLY A 334 3.72 24.43 8.47
CA GLY A 334 5.06 24.90 8.80
C GLY A 334 5.15 25.68 10.12
N ARG A 335 4.01 26.13 10.66
CA ARG A 335 3.91 26.95 11.87
C ARG A 335 2.88 26.38 12.85
N ARG A 336 2.98 26.80 14.12
CA ARG A 336 1.94 26.57 15.12
C ARG A 336 0.69 27.36 14.76
N LEU A 337 -0.46 26.80 15.10
CA LEU A 337 -1.76 27.46 15.04
C LEU A 337 -2.31 27.52 16.46
N ASP A 338 -2.13 28.66 17.12
CA ASP A 338 -2.53 28.91 18.51
C ASP A 338 -2.89 30.39 18.69
N GLU A 339 -3.19 30.82 19.92
CA GLU A 339 -3.57 32.22 20.19
C GLU A 339 -2.44 33.23 19.88
N ALA A 340 -1.17 32.82 19.96
CA ALA A 340 -0.02 33.69 19.68
C ALA A 340 0.27 33.77 18.17
N GLN A 341 -0.02 32.69 17.42
CA GLN A 341 0.05 32.62 15.96
C GLN A 341 -1.32 32.19 15.40
N PRO A 342 -2.30 33.12 15.32
CA PRO A 342 -3.70 32.78 15.03
C PRO A 342 -3.98 32.54 13.55
N TRP A 343 -2.96 32.40 12.71
CA TRP A 343 -3.11 31.93 11.33
C TRP A 343 -1.93 31.08 10.89
N VAL A 344 -2.19 30.15 9.98
CA VAL A 344 -1.18 29.27 9.39
C VAL A 344 -1.49 28.96 7.94
N ASP A 345 -0.44 28.87 7.14
CA ASP A 345 -0.46 28.23 5.82
C ASP A 345 0.10 26.82 5.94
N GLY A 346 -0.56 25.86 5.31
CA GLY A 346 -0.16 24.46 5.29
C GLY A 346 -0.52 23.76 3.99
N GLN A 347 -0.12 22.50 3.89
CA GLN A 347 -0.49 21.62 2.79
C GLN A 347 -0.97 20.29 3.36
N LEU A 348 -2.12 19.83 2.87
CA LEU A 348 -2.60 18.47 3.08
C LEU A 348 -2.11 17.60 1.93
N THR A 349 -1.42 16.52 2.27
CA THR A 349 -0.91 15.51 1.34
C THR A 349 -1.53 14.15 1.66
N GLY A 350 -1.47 13.21 0.72
CA GLY A 350 -2.07 11.87 0.91
C GLY A 350 -3.59 11.80 0.67
N ILE A 351 -4.23 12.91 0.28
CA ILE A 351 -5.63 12.93 -0.15
C ILE A 351 -5.71 12.61 -1.64
N GLY A 352 -5.62 11.31 -1.96
CA GLY A 352 -5.57 10.83 -3.35
C GLY A 352 -4.34 11.38 -4.12
N PRO A 353 -4.45 11.70 -5.43
CA PRO A 353 -3.33 12.22 -6.22
C PRO A 353 -3.10 13.73 -6.06
N PHE A 354 -3.83 14.41 -5.16
CA PHE A 354 -3.83 15.87 -5.06
C PHE A 354 -3.08 16.37 -3.82
N THR A 355 -2.50 17.55 -3.94
CA THR A 355 -2.05 18.35 -2.80
C THR A 355 -3.09 19.42 -2.54
N VAL A 356 -3.49 19.65 -1.30
CA VAL A 356 -4.45 20.72 -0.97
C VAL A 356 -3.74 21.76 -0.13
N ARG A 357 -3.63 23.01 -0.62
CA ARG A 357 -3.19 24.13 0.22
C ARG A 357 -4.28 24.43 1.23
N LEU A 358 -3.89 24.59 2.48
CA LEU A 358 -4.73 25.02 3.58
C LEU A 358 -4.25 26.40 4.04
N HIS A 359 -5.18 27.32 4.24
CA HIS A 359 -4.98 28.49 5.07
C HIS A 359 -6.00 28.47 6.20
N ALA A 360 -5.54 28.62 7.45
CA ALA A 360 -6.41 28.61 8.62
C ALA A 360 -6.23 29.89 9.43
N VAL A 361 -7.33 30.42 9.99
CA VAL A 361 -7.34 31.59 10.87
C VAL A 361 -8.23 31.31 12.08
N LEU A 362 -7.70 31.48 13.30
CA LEU A 362 -8.41 31.25 14.57
C LEU A 362 -9.13 32.51 15.07
N PRO A 363 -10.16 32.36 15.93
CA PRO A 363 -10.67 33.45 16.76
C PRO A 363 -9.59 34.02 17.70
N PRO A 364 -9.67 35.30 18.10
CA PRO A 364 -10.68 36.28 17.73
C PRO A 364 -10.43 36.97 16.37
N VAL A 365 -9.31 36.67 15.69
CA VAL A 365 -9.00 37.26 14.37
C VAL A 365 -10.08 36.90 13.35
N ALA A 366 -10.54 35.64 13.38
CA ALA A 366 -11.74 35.21 12.69
C ALA A 366 -12.95 35.33 13.65
N ALA A 367 -13.60 36.49 13.65
CA ALA A 367 -14.67 36.83 14.59
C ALA A 367 -15.88 35.86 14.58
N ALA A 368 -16.12 35.19 13.45
CA ALA A 368 -17.23 34.23 13.28
C ALA A 368 -16.85 32.77 13.65
N GLY A 369 -15.63 32.53 14.15
CA GLY A 369 -15.09 31.19 14.35
C GLY A 369 -13.93 30.89 13.41
N THR A 370 -13.24 29.76 13.64
CA THR A 370 -12.09 29.35 12.83
C THR A 370 -12.44 29.26 11.34
N CYS A 371 -11.71 30.00 10.52
CA CYS A 371 -11.87 30.00 9.07
C CYS A 371 -10.81 29.11 8.42
N LEU A 372 -11.24 28.19 7.55
CA LEU A 372 -10.37 27.32 6.76
C LEU A 372 -10.61 27.58 5.27
N SER A 373 -9.55 27.85 4.52
CA SER A 373 -9.57 27.98 3.07
C SER A 373 -8.74 26.85 2.46
N LEU A 374 -9.39 26.01 1.66
CA LEU A 374 -8.78 24.84 1.03
C LEU A 374 -8.71 25.05 -0.48
N ARG A 375 -7.50 24.96 -1.05
CA ARG A 375 -7.27 25.04 -2.48
C ARG A 375 -6.61 23.76 -2.98
N VAL A 376 -7.38 22.96 -3.72
CA VAL A 376 -6.87 21.75 -4.37
C VAL A 376 -5.90 22.14 -5.49
N LEU A 377 -4.62 21.80 -5.31
CA LEU A 377 -3.61 21.89 -6.35
C LEU A 377 -3.74 20.68 -7.25
N ARG A 378 -4.05 20.93 -8.52
CA ARG A 378 -4.04 19.93 -9.57
C ARG A 378 -2.77 20.17 -10.38
N PRO A 379 -1.78 19.26 -10.34
CA PRO A 379 -0.57 19.40 -11.13
C PRO A 379 -0.93 19.60 -12.61
N ALA A 380 -0.43 20.67 -13.22
CA ALA A 380 -0.68 20.93 -14.62
C ALA A 380 0.16 19.97 -15.49
N GLY A 381 -0.48 18.92 -16.01
CA GLY A 381 0.14 17.88 -16.84
C GLY A 381 -0.30 17.87 -18.30
N HIS A 382 -0.98 18.93 -18.77
CA HIS A 382 -1.40 19.02 -20.17
C HIS A 382 -0.21 19.37 -21.07
N ASP A 383 -0.05 18.65 -22.18
CA ASP A 383 0.87 19.01 -23.26
C ASP A 383 0.25 20.09 -24.18
N LEU A 384 1.07 20.67 -25.07
CA LEU A 384 0.58 21.71 -26.00
C LEU A 384 -0.54 21.18 -26.90
N ASP A 385 -0.48 19.93 -27.33
CA ASP A 385 -1.50 19.34 -28.19
C ASP A 385 -2.83 19.14 -27.46
N ALA A 386 -2.80 18.84 -26.16
CA ALA A 386 -3.99 18.79 -25.30
C ALA A 386 -4.63 20.17 -25.17
N LEU A 387 -3.82 21.23 -25.05
CA LEU A 387 -4.32 22.61 -25.01
C LEU A 387 -4.93 23.06 -26.34
N ILE A 388 -4.43 22.56 -27.48
CA ILE A 388 -5.05 22.78 -28.79
C ILE A 388 -6.38 22.02 -28.85
N ARG A 389 -6.39 20.73 -28.48
CA ARG A 389 -7.61 19.90 -28.52
C ARG A 389 -8.72 20.45 -27.62
N SER A 390 -8.38 21.04 -26.47
CA SER A 390 -9.35 21.67 -25.58
C SER A 390 -9.79 23.08 -26.03
N GLY A 391 -9.24 23.59 -27.13
CA GLY A 391 -9.50 24.96 -27.61
C GLY A 391 -8.93 26.04 -26.69
N THR A 392 -8.03 25.69 -25.77
CA THR A 392 -7.40 26.64 -24.85
C THR A 392 -6.40 27.54 -25.56
N ILE A 393 -5.67 27.02 -26.54
CA ILE A 393 -4.82 27.79 -27.46
C ILE A 393 -5.10 27.43 -28.92
N PRO A 394 -4.98 28.39 -29.86
CA PRO A 394 -5.01 28.08 -31.27
C PRO A 394 -3.72 27.36 -31.71
N PRO A 395 -3.74 26.53 -32.77
CA PRO A 395 -2.55 25.83 -33.27
C PRO A 395 -1.36 26.74 -33.55
N GLN A 396 -1.61 27.93 -34.11
CA GLN A 396 -0.56 28.90 -34.44
C GLN A 396 0.18 29.40 -33.18
N ALA A 397 -0.51 29.51 -32.05
CA ALA A 397 0.13 29.90 -30.79
C ALA A 397 1.04 28.78 -30.26
N ALA A 398 0.64 27.51 -30.41
CA ALA A 398 1.49 26.38 -30.04
C ALA A 398 2.75 26.32 -30.90
N ASP A 399 2.64 26.59 -32.21
CA ASP A 399 3.80 26.62 -33.10
C ASP A 399 4.79 27.73 -32.73
N LEU A 400 4.29 28.90 -32.34
CA LEU A 400 5.13 29.96 -31.81
C LEU A 400 5.82 29.54 -30.51
N VAL A 401 5.08 28.95 -29.56
CA VAL A 401 5.68 28.46 -28.29
C VAL A 401 6.78 27.45 -28.58
N ARG A 402 6.58 26.51 -29.51
CA ARG A 402 7.62 25.57 -29.95
C ARG A 402 8.81 26.27 -30.60
N ALA A 403 8.59 27.34 -31.36
CA ALA A 403 9.67 28.14 -31.94
C ALA A 403 10.49 28.86 -30.86
N VAL A 404 9.83 29.48 -29.88
CA VAL A 404 10.45 30.13 -28.71
C VAL A 404 11.31 29.14 -27.92
N ILE A 405 10.79 27.94 -27.64
CA ILE A 405 11.51 26.88 -26.92
C ILE A 405 12.75 26.41 -27.69
N ARG A 406 12.59 26.10 -28.99
CA ARG A 406 13.69 25.65 -29.86
C ARG A 406 14.79 26.70 -30.00
N ALA A 407 14.40 27.97 -30.08
CA ALA A 407 15.33 29.09 -30.14
C ALA A 407 15.96 29.44 -28.77
N ARG A 408 15.60 28.72 -27.70
CA ARG A 408 16.05 28.97 -26.32
C ARG A 408 15.84 30.42 -25.88
N LEU A 409 14.77 31.05 -26.35
CA LEU A 409 14.43 32.40 -25.94
C LEU A 409 13.85 32.35 -24.52
N ALA A 410 14.27 33.28 -23.67
CA ALA A 410 13.66 33.42 -22.36
C ALA A 410 12.34 34.17 -22.47
N PHE A 411 11.33 33.69 -21.75
CA PHE A 411 9.96 34.15 -21.91
C PHE A 411 9.18 34.26 -20.61
N LEU A 412 8.24 35.20 -20.57
CA LEU A 412 7.29 35.35 -19.48
C LEU A 412 5.86 35.12 -19.98
N ILE A 413 5.09 34.35 -19.23
CA ILE A 413 3.65 34.18 -19.45
C ILE A 413 2.89 35.10 -18.49
N SER A 414 2.07 35.98 -19.05
CA SER A 414 1.29 36.96 -18.27
C SER A 414 -0.21 36.68 -18.31
N GLY A 415 -0.92 37.14 -17.27
CA GLY A 415 -2.37 37.02 -17.18
C GLY A 415 -2.92 37.08 -15.74
N GLY A 416 -4.24 37.25 -15.63
CA GLY A 416 -4.96 37.32 -14.35
C GLY A 416 -4.95 36.02 -13.54
N THR A 417 -5.58 36.04 -12.37
CA THR A 417 -5.75 34.84 -11.53
C THR A 417 -6.67 33.84 -12.24
N GLY A 418 -6.30 32.56 -12.24
CA GLY A 418 -7.13 31.49 -12.84
C GLY A 418 -7.15 31.43 -14.37
N CYS A 419 -6.39 32.28 -15.09
CA CYS A 419 -6.41 32.28 -16.57
C CYS A 419 -5.58 31.16 -17.23
N GLY A 420 -4.99 30.23 -16.47
CA GLY A 420 -4.25 29.09 -17.01
C GLY A 420 -2.75 29.32 -17.29
N LYS A 421 -2.12 30.36 -16.71
CA LYS A 421 -0.68 30.66 -16.89
C LYS A 421 0.22 29.46 -16.59
N THR A 422 0.04 28.88 -15.39
CA THR A 422 0.82 27.72 -14.92
C THR A 422 0.61 26.52 -15.83
N THR A 423 -0.60 26.35 -16.38
CA THR A 423 -0.92 25.29 -17.33
C THR A 423 -0.18 25.46 -18.66
N LEU A 424 -0.21 26.66 -19.24
CA LEU A 424 0.53 26.95 -20.47
C LEU A 424 2.04 26.83 -20.26
N LEU A 425 2.55 27.29 -19.12
CA LEU A 425 3.96 27.16 -18.76
C LEU A 425 4.36 25.68 -18.65
N ALA A 426 3.59 24.85 -17.95
CA ALA A 426 3.86 23.42 -17.86
C ALA A 426 3.84 22.73 -19.23
N ALA A 427 2.87 23.06 -20.09
CA ALA A 427 2.80 22.54 -21.45
C ALA A 427 4.02 22.93 -22.29
N ALA A 428 4.45 24.20 -22.20
CA ALA A 428 5.64 24.70 -22.87
C ALA A 428 6.90 23.98 -22.39
N LEU A 429 7.07 23.80 -21.07
CA LEU A 429 8.22 23.10 -20.51
C LEU A 429 8.24 21.60 -20.86
N GLY A 430 7.08 20.98 -21.08
CA GLY A 430 6.98 19.61 -21.59
C GLY A 430 7.46 19.45 -23.03
N ALA A 431 7.56 20.53 -23.80
CA ALA A 431 8.07 20.52 -25.18
C ALA A 431 9.57 20.88 -25.28
N VAL A 432 10.26 21.04 -24.14
CA VAL A 432 11.72 21.22 -24.07
C VAL A 432 12.42 19.90 -24.42
N ASP A 433 13.62 19.99 -24.99
CA ASP A 433 14.43 18.81 -25.33
C ASP A 433 14.79 17.99 -24.08
N ALA A 434 14.61 16.68 -24.15
CA ALA A 434 14.78 15.76 -23.02
C ALA A 434 16.18 15.78 -22.38
N HIS A 435 17.20 16.26 -23.10
CA HIS A 435 18.57 16.38 -22.57
C HIS A 435 18.76 17.62 -21.70
N GLU A 436 17.89 18.62 -21.82
CA GLU A 436 18.00 19.87 -21.05
C GLU A 436 17.53 19.70 -19.60
N ARG A 437 18.31 20.20 -18.66
CA ARG A 437 17.97 20.22 -17.24
C ARG A 437 17.13 21.45 -16.90
N ILE A 438 15.90 21.21 -16.44
CA ILE A 438 14.96 22.25 -16.01
C ILE A 438 14.96 22.30 -14.49
N VAL A 439 15.24 23.48 -13.92
CA VAL A 439 15.07 23.73 -12.48
C VAL A 439 13.90 24.70 -12.27
N CYS A 440 12.80 24.18 -11.76
CA CYS A 440 11.60 24.95 -11.41
C CYS A 440 11.66 25.40 -9.96
N VAL A 441 11.41 26.69 -9.73
CA VAL A 441 11.32 27.31 -8.41
C VAL A 441 9.90 27.82 -8.21
N GLU A 442 9.25 27.37 -7.14
CA GLU A 442 7.85 27.70 -6.87
C GLU A 442 7.61 28.02 -5.38
N ASP A 443 6.56 28.79 -5.09
CA ASP A 443 6.07 28.94 -3.70
C ASP A 443 5.28 27.71 -3.24
N ALA A 444 4.52 27.10 -4.16
CA ALA A 444 3.87 25.82 -3.98
C ALA A 444 4.07 24.98 -5.25
N ALA A 445 4.24 23.67 -5.12
CA ALA A 445 4.50 22.79 -6.25
C ALA A 445 3.26 22.63 -7.16
N GLU A 446 3.09 23.51 -8.13
CA GLU A 446 1.98 23.49 -9.09
C GLU A 446 2.43 22.96 -10.47
N LEU A 447 3.64 23.30 -10.91
CA LEU A 447 4.21 22.88 -12.18
C LEU A 447 4.58 21.41 -12.15
N ALA A 448 4.04 20.62 -13.09
CA ALA A 448 4.43 19.22 -13.28
C ALA A 448 4.58 18.86 -14.78
N PRO A 449 5.48 19.56 -15.51
CA PRO A 449 5.71 19.23 -16.91
C PRO A 449 6.24 17.80 -17.05
N PRO A 450 5.79 17.03 -18.06
CA PRO A 450 6.29 15.69 -18.34
C PRO A 450 7.69 15.77 -18.97
N HIS A 451 8.73 15.96 -18.14
CA HIS A 451 10.12 16.12 -18.58
C HIS A 451 11.07 15.23 -17.75
N PRO A 452 11.98 14.45 -18.37
CA PRO A 452 12.82 13.48 -17.65
C PRO A 452 13.84 14.13 -16.71
N HIS A 453 14.34 15.32 -17.05
CA HIS A 453 15.34 16.06 -16.27
C HIS A 453 14.77 17.29 -15.53
N LEU A 454 13.64 17.09 -14.85
CA LEU A 454 12.99 18.13 -14.04
C LEU A 454 13.44 18.08 -12.58
N VAL A 455 13.88 19.22 -12.04
CA VAL A 455 14.11 19.44 -10.62
C VAL A 455 13.14 20.49 -10.11
N LYS A 456 12.43 20.22 -9.01
CA LYS A 456 11.52 21.17 -8.38
C LYS A 456 12.08 21.64 -7.04
N LEU A 457 12.14 22.95 -6.86
CA LEU A 457 12.48 23.63 -5.63
C LEU A 457 11.25 24.39 -5.16
N VAL A 458 10.83 24.17 -3.91
CA VAL A 458 9.62 24.78 -3.34
C VAL A 458 10.02 25.59 -2.13
N ALA A 459 9.54 26.83 -2.07
CA ALA A 459 9.76 27.70 -0.92
C ALA A 459 9.19 27.06 0.34
N ARG A 460 9.78 27.41 1.48
CA ARG A 460 9.36 26.91 2.78
C ARG A 460 9.31 28.08 3.75
N GLY A 461 8.18 28.25 4.42
CA GLY A 461 8.09 29.17 5.56
C GLY A 461 9.04 28.79 6.69
N ALA A 462 9.27 29.71 7.62
CA ALA A 462 9.97 29.40 8.86
C ALA A 462 9.31 28.24 9.61
N ASN A 463 10.10 27.47 10.36
CA ASN A 463 9.59 26.43 11.25
C ASN A 463 8.77 27.03 12.42
N VAL A 464 8.27 26.17 13.31
CA VAL A 464 7.50 26.59 14.50
C VAL A 464 8.27 27.53 15.45
N GLU A 465 9.61 27.53 15.39
CA GLU A 465 10.49 28.41 16.17
C GLU A 465 10.82 29.72 15.44
N GLY A 466 10.27 29.93 14.24
CA GLY A 466 10.54 31.11 13.41
C GLY A 466 11.88 31.07 12.67
N VAL A 467 12.52 29.90 12.57
CA VAL A 467 13.85 29.72 11.97
C VAL A 467 13.77 28.92 10.67
N GLY A 468 14.71 29.17 9.76
CA GLY A 468 14.91 28.34 8.57
C GLY A 468 13.90 28.57 7.45
N GLU A 469 13.37 29.79 7.35
CA GLU A 469 12.66 30.23 6.14
C GLU A 469 13.58 30.12 4.92
N VAL A 470 13.00 29.64 3.82
CA VAL A 470 13.67 29.54 2.52
C VAL A 470 12.75 30.18 1.48
N THR A 471 13.12 31.37 1.02
CA THR A 471 12.29 32.15 0.08
C THR A 471 12.48 31.68 -1.36
N VAL A 472 11.53 32.03 -2.25
CA VAL A 472 11.68 31.84 -3.70
C VAL A 472 13.00 32.47 -4.20
N ARG A 473 13.36 33.65 -3.68
CA ARG A 473 14.61 34.33 -4.02
C ARG A 473 15.85 33.52 -3.66
N ASP A 474 15.86 32.90 -2.47
CA ASP A 474 16.96 32.03 -2.05
C ASP A 474 17.09 30.82 -2.98
N LEU A 475 15.95 30.22 -3.33
CA LEU A 475 15.92 29.06 -4.23
C LEU A 475 16.37 29.39 -5.64
N VAL A 476 16.01 30.56 -6.19
CA VAL A 476 16.53 31.02 -7.49
C VAL A 476 18.06 31.10 -7.45
N ARG A 477 18.64 31.64 -6.38
CA ARG A 477 20.11 31.69 -6.21
C ARG A 477 20.74 30.31 -6.08
N GLN A 478 20.09 29.38 -5.40
CA GLN A 478 20.60 28.00 -5.30
C GLN A 478 20.47 27.24 -6.62
N ALA A 479 19.38 27.47 -7.37
CA ALA A 479 19.17 26.85 -8.68
C ALA A 479 20.33 27.11 -9.64
N LEU A 480 20.93 28.32 -9.61
CA LEU A 480 22.09 28.67 -10.45
C LEU A 480 23.34 27.82 -10.16
N ARG A 481 23.44 27.21 -8.97
CA ARG A 481 24.53 26.30 -8.61
C ARG A 481 24.27 24.85 -9.02
N MET A 482 23.09 24.56 -9.58
CA MET A 482 22.67 23.20 -9.95
C MET A 482 22.94 22.87 -11.42
N ARG A 483 23.69 23.73 -12.12
CA ARG A 483 23.94 23.66 -13.58
C ARG A 483 22.63 23.49 -14.37
N PRO A 484 21.65 24.40 -14.24
CA PRO A 484 20.42 24.34 -15.01
C PRO A 484 20.69 24.72 -16.47
N ASP A 485 20.09 24.01 -17.41
CA ASP A 485 19.99 24.48 -18.80
C ASP A 485 18.86 25.50 -18.95
N ARG A 486 17.83 25.41 -18.08
CA ARG A 486 16.73 26.39 -17.95
C ARG A 486 16.36 26.60 -16.49
N ILE A 487 16.26 27.87 -16.08
CA ILE A 487 15.70 28.26 -14.78
C ILE A 487 14.27 28.75 -14.96
N VAL A 488 13.34 28.20 -14.17
CA VAL A 488 11.92 28.52 -14.28
C VAL A 488 11.41 29.02 -12.94
N VAL A 489 10.76 30.18 -12.90
CA VAL A 489 10.06 30.69 -11.71
C VAL A 489 8.56 30.58 -11.92
N GLY A 490 7.90 29.71 -11.15
CA GLY A 490 6.49 29.39 -11.34
C GLY A 490 5.57 30.61 -11.32
N GLU A 491 5.84 31.57 -10.42
CA GLU A 491 5.20 32.89 -10.44
C GLU A 491 6.13 33.91 -9.79
N VAL A 492 6.40 35.01 -10.49
CA VAL A 492 7.20 36.13 -10.01
C VAL A 492 6.28 37.12 -9.29
N ARG A 493 6.49 37.26 -7.99
CA ARG A 493 5.65 38.02 -7.03
C ARG A 493 6.43 39.09 -6.28
N GLY A 494 7.76 39.00 -6.23
CA GLY A 494 8.60 39.90 -5.45
C GLY A 494 10.03 40.05 -5.99
N ALA A 495 10.96 40.21 -5.05
CA ALA A 495 12.37 40.53 -5.29
C ALA A 495 13.14 39.47 -6.08
N GLU A 496 12.62 38.24 -6.19
CA GLU A 496 13.19 37.17 -7.01
C GLU A 496 13.27 37.53 -8.50
N VAL A 497 12.50 38.53 -8.96
CA VAL A 497 12.60 39.04 -10.33
C VAL A 497 14.01 39.50 -10.68
N VAL A 498 14.75 40.06 -9.72
CA VAL A 498 16.11 40.56 -9.92
C VAL A 498 17.07 39.40 -10.17
N ASP A 499 16.98 38.36 -9.35
CA ASP A 499 17.83 37.19 -9.48
C ASP A 499 17.47 36.37 -10.73
N LEU A 500 16.18 36.34 -11.13
CA LEU A 500 15.75 35.75 -12.39
C LEU A 500 16.34 36.51 -13.59
N LEU A 501 16.19 37.84 -13.65
CA LEU A 501 16.73 38.65 -14.75
C LEU A 501 18.25 38.57 -14.81
N ALA A 502 18.94 38.52 -13.67
CA ALA A 502 20.39 38.29 -13.63
C ALA A 502 20.76 36.91 -14.20
N ALA A 503 20.00 35.86 -13.86
CA ALA A 503 20.22 34.52 -14.41
C ALA A 503 20.10 34.49 -15.94
N LEU A 504 19.05 35.13 -16.47
CA LEU A 504 18.81 35.19 -17.92
C LEU A 504 19.92 35.95 -18.67
N ASN A 505 20.55 36.93 -18.03
CA ASN A 505 21.67 37.68 -18.61
C ASN A 505 23.05 37.01 -18.40
N THR A 506 23.14 35.92 -17.64
CA THR A 506 24.43 35.26 -17.27
C THR A 506 24.60 33.86 -17.88
N GLY A 507 23.97 33.62 -19.04
CA GLY A 507 24.14 32.40 -19.84
C GLY A 507 23.17 31.26 -19.50
N HIS A 508 22.06 31.56 -18.80
CA HIS A 508 20.97 30.61 -18.58
C HIS A 508 19.83 30.86 -19.56
N ASP A 509 20.11 30.62 -20.84
CA ASP A 509 19.17 30.82 -21.95
C ASP A 509 17.90 29.97 -21.77
N GLY A 510 16.79 30.45 -22.33
CA GLY A 510 15.53 29.70 -22.33
C GLY A 510 14.84 29.60 -20.98
N GLY A 511 15.25 30.41 -20.00
CA GLY A 511 14.56 30.55 -18.72
C GLY A 511 13.16 31.13 -18.87
N ALA A 512 12.28 30.80 -17.92
CA ALA A 512 10.87 31.14 -18.05
C ALA A 512 10.24 31.53 -16.71
N GLY A 513 9.08 32.18 -16.78
CA GLY A 513 8.26 32.36 -15.58
C GLY A 513 6.87 32.88 -15.87
N THR A 514 6.05 32.96 -14.83
CA THR A 514 4.76 33.64 -14.93
C THR A 514 4.74 34.94 -14.14
N VAL A 515 3.97 35.91 -14.62
CA VAL A 515 3.75 37.19 -13.94
C VAL A 515 2.27 37.56 -13.98
N HIS A 516 1.75 38.08 -12.87
CA HIS A 516 0.38 38.58 -12.86
C HIS A 516 0.31 39.98 -13.50
N ALA A 517 -0.38 40.07 -14.64
CA ALA A 517 -0.71 41.33 -15.30
C ALA A 517 -2.05 41.16 -16.05
N ASN A 518 -2.91 42.18 -16.03
CA ASN A 518 -4.23 42.06 -16.68
C ASN A 518 -4.15 42.26 -18.20
N SER A 519 -3.08 42.89 -18.66
CA SER A 519 -2.74 43.03 -20.07
C SER A 519 -1.23 42.93 -20.29
N PRO A 520 -0.76 42.50 -21.49
CA PRO A 520 0.66 42.52 -21.84
C PRO A 520 1.29 43.91 -21.71
N ALA A 521 0.52 44.97 -21.98
CA ALA A 521 0.97 46.36 -21.84
C ALA A 521 1.28 46.77 -20.39
N GLU A 522 0.70 46.08 -19.40
CA GLU A 522 0.98 46.31 -17.98
C GLU A 522 2.22 45.55 -17.47
N VAL A 523 2.75 44.60 -18.23
CA VAL A 523 3.89 43.77 -17.81
C VAL A 523 5.13 44.62 -17.46
N PRO A 524 5.54 45.61 -18.28
CA PRO A 524 6.68 46.46 -17.91
C PRO A 524 6.49 47.18 -16.58
N ALA A 525 5.33 47.82 -16.37
CA ALA A 525 5.03 48.52 -15.12
C ALA A 525 4.99 47.55 -13.93
N ARG A 526 4.50 46.32 -14.13
CA ARG A 526 4.52 45.28 -13.09
C ARG A 526 5.94 44.87 -12.74
N LEU A 527 6.79 44.65 -13.74
CA LEU A 527 8.19 44.31 -13.52
C LEU A 527 8.95 45.45 -12.84
N GLU A 528 8.65 46.72 -13.16
CA GLU A 528 9.19 47.91 -12.47
C GLU A 528 8.87 47.88 -10.97
N ALA A 529 7.61 47.62 -10.62
CA ALA A 529 7.21 47.49 -9.22
C ALA A 529 7.92 46.33 -8.49
N LEU A 530 8.07 45.18 -9.16
CA LEU A 530 8.75 44.01 -8.60
C LEU A 530 10.27 44.23 -8.46
N GLY A 531 10.87 44.88 -9.46
CA GLY A 531 12.30 45.22 -9.47
C GLY A 531 12.65 46.18 -8.33
N ALA A 532 11.78 47.15 -8.06
CA ALA A 532 11.94 48.06 -6.94
C ALA A 532 11.97 47.33 -5.58
N LEU A 533 11.15 46.28 -5.37
CA LEU A 533 11.20 45.44 -4.17
C LEU A 533 12.54 44.70 -4.03
N GLY A 534 13.20 44.39 -5.15
CA GLY A 534 14.51 43.78 -5.19
C GLY A 534 15.69 44.76 -5.12
N GLY A 535 15.43 46.06 -5.05
CA GLY A 535 16.44 47.13 -5.01
C GLY A 535 16.97 47.53 -6.38
N LEU A 536 16.30 47.16 -7.47
CA LEU A 536 16.69 47.51 -8.83
C LEU A 536 15.97 48.79 -9.27
N ASP A 537 16.70 49.79 -9.73
CA ASP A 537 16.09 50.99 -10.32
C ASP A 537 15.47 50.70 -11.70
N ARG A 538 14.63 51.62 -12.16
CA ARG A 538 13.91 51.48 -13.43
C ARG A 538 14.83 51.36 -14.64
N ALA A 539 15.93 52.10 -14.67
CA ALA A 539 16.85 52.10 -15.81
C ALA A 539 17.60 50.77 -15.90
N ALA A 540 18.10 50.27 -14.76
CA ALA A 540 18.72 48.97 -14.64
C ALA A 540 17.74 47.85 -15.01
N LEU A 541 16.47 47.95 -14.60
CA LEU A 541 15.46 46.95 -14.96
C LEU A 541 15.23 46.88 -16.46
N ILE A 542 14.96 48.03 -17.09
CA ILE A 542 14.69 48.10 -18.52
C ILE A 542 15.91 47.57 -19.29
N SER A 543 17.12 47.92 -18.86
CA SER A 543 18.36 47.39 -19.46
C SER A 543 18.45 45.88 -19.36
N GLN A 544 18.17 45.29 -18.19
CA GLN A 544 18.20 43.84 -18.01
C GLN A 544 17.09 43.12 -18.77
N LEU A 545 15.89 43.72 -18.83
CA LEU A 545 14.72 43.14 -19.49
C LEU A 545 14.90 43.12 -21.01
N ALA A 546 15.36 44.22 -21.60
CA ALA A 546 15.60 44.34 -23.03
C ALA A 546 16.69 43.37 -23.53
N ALA A 547 17.67 43.05 -22.68
CA ALA A 547 18.73 42.10 -22.97
C ALA A 547 18.28 40.63 -22.79
N ALA A 548 17.25 40.37 -21.99
CA ALA A 548 16.96 39.03 -21.49
C ALA A 548 15.64 38.40 -21.96
N VAL A 549 14.57 39.16 -22.23
CA VAL A 549 13.22 38.56 -22.29
C VAL A 549 12.47 38.92 -23.56
N LEU A 550 11.95 37.89 -24.24
CA LEU A 550 10.85 38.01 -25.19
C LEU A 550 9.53 37.81 -24.43
N SER A 551 8.64 38.80 -24.39
CA SER A 551 7.33 38.63 -23.74
C SER A 551 6.39 37.82 -24.62
N VAL A 552 5.81 36.71 -24.13
CA VAL A 552 4.79 35.94 -24.86
C VAL A 552 3.41 36.24 -24.28
N GLY A 553 2.47 36.61 -25.15
CA GLY A 553 1.18 37.22 -24.84
C GLY A 553 0.14 36.38 -24.05
N ARG A 554 -1.01 37.03 -23.82
CA ARG A 554 -2.13 36.61 -22.95
C ARG A 554 -2.86 35.35 -23.44
N LEU A 555 -3.11 34.41 -22.53
CA LEU A 555 -4.11 33.34 -22.71
C LEU A 555 -5.52 33.89 -22.36
N ARG A 556 -6.44 33.93 -23.33
CA ARG A 556 -7.86 34.25 -23.07
C ARG A 556 -8.66 32.97 -23.19
N VAL A 557 -8.97 32.35 -22.06
CA VAL A 557 -9.88 31.20 -22.02
C VAL A 557 -11.29 31.70 -22.32
N SER A 558 -11.81 31.33 -23.48
CA SER A 558 -13.23 31.48 -23.81
C SER A 558 -14.01 30.42 -23.06
N SER A 559 -14.60 30.76 -21.91
CA SER A 559 -15.68 29.95 -21.35
C SER A 559 -16.95 30.22 -22.15
N THR A 560 -17.15 29.51 -23.26
CA THR A 560 -18.48 29.36 -23.83
C THR A 560 -19.29 28.46 -22.89
N VAL A 561 -19.87 29.06 -21.85
CA VAL A 561 -21.16 28.61 -21.38
C VAL A 561 -22.15 29.17 -22.40
N ALA A 562 -22.84 28.28 -23.09
CA ALA A 562 -23.94 28.66 -23.97
C ALA A 562 -25.01 29.35 -23.12
N ASP A 563 -25.11 30.66 -23.23
CA ASP A 563 -26.33 31.38 -22.87
C ASP A 563 -26.67 32.33 -24.00
N GLY A 564 -27.93 32.26 -24.41
CA GLY A 564 -28.42 32.80 -25.67
C GLY A 564 -28.47 34.32 -25.72
N ASP A 565 -28.20 34.82 -26.93
CA ASP A 565 -28.85 35.97 -27.59
C ASP A 565 -28.98 37.30 -26.82
N ARG A 566 -28.22 38.32 -27.27
CA ARG A 566 -28.76 39.62 -27.76
C ARG A 566 -27.64 40.59 -28.19
N ASP A 567 -27.98 41.33 -29.23
CA ASP A 567 -27.21 42.32 -29.98
C ASP A 567 -26.41 43.35 -29.17
N GLY A 568 -25.27 43.77 -29.73
CA GLY A 568 -24.53 44.94 -29.27
C GLY A 568 -23.21 45.15 -30.01
N VAL A 569 -23.26 45.83 -31.16
CA VAL A 569 -22.11 46.31 -31.94
C VAL A 569 -21.18 47.17 -31.08
N CYS A 570 -19.88 46.86 -31.06
CA CYS A 570 -18.84 47.88 -30.91
C CYS A 570 -17.54 47.43 -31.59
N ASP A 571 -17.32 48.00 -32.77
CA ASP A 571 -16.05 48.05 -33.47
C ASP A 571 -14.99 48.79 -32.64
N ARG A 572 -13.82 48.16 -32.40
CA ARG A 572 -12.53 48.86 -32.38
C ARG A 572 -11.40 47.94 -32.86
N GLY A 573 -10.92 48.28 -34.05
CA GLY A 573 -9.72 47.82 -34.73
C GLY A 573 -8.49 47.42 -33.89
N ARG A 574 -7.82 46.41 -34.46
CA ARG A 574 -6.36 46.27 -34.69
C ARG A 574 -5.43 46.41 -33.47
N HIS A 575 -4.94 45.28 -32.96
CA HIS A 575 -3.57 44.75 -33.15
C HIS A 575 -3.41 43.49 -32.29
N ALA A 576 -2.95 42.39 -32.88
CA ALA A 576 -2.53 41.20 -32.15
C ALA A 576 -1.12 41.47 -31.58
N TYR A 577 -0.97 41.37 -30.26
CA TYR A 577 0.35 41.29 -29.63
C TYR A 577 0.66 39.82 -29.37
N LEU A 578 1.54 39.30 -30.23
CA LEU A 578 2.50 38.26 -29.91
C LEU A 578 3.88 38.91 -29.87
#